data_AF-A0A1Q5TDL9-F1
#
_entry.id   AF-A0A1Q5TDL9-F1
#
_cell.length_a   1.000
_cell.length_b   1.000
_cell.length_c   1.000
_cell.angle_alpha   90.00
_cell.angle_beta   90.00
_cell.angle_gamma   90.00
#
_symmetry.space_group_name_H-M   'P 1'
#
loop_
_entity.id
_entity.type
_entity.pdbx_description
1 polymer ?
#
loop_
_entity_poly.entity_id
_entity_poly.type
_entity_poly.pdbx_seq_one_letter_code
_entity_poly.pdbx_strand_id
1 'polypeptide(L)'
;MRVIPKPPRFTWKDATAQLRDVFDIPSPRVLSWSSDATNNSVKAEYIIEEKTPGLRLGSLWNKWPRELKLRLINQVVDMENELANVGFDKQGCIYFKEDLRSLVGEAEDIHAHNVDCDRFSVRPLTTNELWSGTSMSMKLDRGPWKDAPEYTRAIGQNEMAWIKAHTVPRMNFTSRTRTESFLKMVLPI
;
A
#
# COMPACT_ATOMS: atom_id res chain seq x y z
N MET A 1 3.79 10.11 21.69
CA MET A 1 3.85 10.56 20.30
C MET A 1 4.64 9.54 19.50
N ARG A 2 4.02 8.89 18.52
CA ARG A 2 4.70 8.02 17.54
C ARG A 2 4.69 8.77 16.21
N VAL A 3 5.82 8.76 15.50
CA VAL A 3 5.94 9.31 14.14
C VAL A 3 6.18 8.14 13.20
N ILE A 4 5.36 8.03 12.16
CA ILE A 4 5.49 6.98 11.14
C ILE A 4 5.89 7.67 9.82
N PRO A 5 7.11 7.43 9.29
CA PRO A 5 7.46 7.89 7.95
C PRO A 5 6.80 6.96 6.93
N LYS A 6 5.87 7.48 6.13
CA LYS A 6 5.23 6.77 5.01
C LYS A 6 5.25 7.69 3.77
N PRO A 7 5.34 7.11 2.55
CA PRO A 7 5.28 7.89 1.31
C PRO A 7 3.89 8.54 1.14
N PRO A 8 3.76 9.55 0.27
CA PRO A 8 2.60 10.40 0.30
C PRO A 8 1.45 9.64 -0.35
N ARG A 9 0.33 9.60 0.37
CA ARG A 9 -0.95 10.23 -0.02
C ARG A 9 -2.09 9.53 0.74
N PHE A 10 -2.49 10.18 1.84
CA PHE A 10 -3.82 10.16 2.47
C PHE A 10 -4.34 8.87 3.13
N THR A 11 -3.83 7.68 2.80
CA THR A 11 -4.52 6.43 3.22
C THR A 11 -4.55 6.14 4.72
N TRP A 12 -3.54 6.54 5.49
CA TRP A 12 -3.43 6.06 6.86
C TRP A 12 -4.39 6.74 7.84
N LYS A 13 -4.57 8.06 7.74
CA LYS A 13 -5.58 8.78 8.52
C LYS A 13 -6.97 8.25 8.19
N ASP A 14 -7.22 8.00 6.92
CA ASP A 14 -8.53 7.65 6.41
C ASP A 14 -8.89 6.23 6.83
N ALA A 15 -7.92 5.31 6.72
CA ALA A 15 -8.04 3.94 7.23
C ALA A 15 -8.24 3.89 8.75
N THR A 16 -7.43 4.63 9.53
CA THR A 16 -7.57 4.63 11.01
C THR A 16 -8.89 5.21 11.48
N ALA A 17 -9.40 6.23 10.79
CA ALA A 17 -10.72 6.78 11.07
C ALA A 17 -11.84 5.83 10.67
N GLN A 18 -11.74 5.13 9.54
CA GLN A 18 -12.71 4.12 9.14
C GLN A 18 -12.76 2.97 10.15
N LEU A 19 -11.61 2.39 10.50
CA LEU A 19 -11.55 1.30 11.49
C LEU A 19 -12.27 1.66 12.79
N ARG A 20 -12.07 2.89 13.30
CA ARG A 20 -12.68 3.34 14.54
C ARG A 20 -14.15 3.73 14.37
N ASP A 21 -14.46 4.59 13.41
CA ASP A 21 -15.79 5.23 13.30
C ASP A 21 -16.82 4.30 12.66
N VAL A 22 -16.36 3.31 11.88
CA VAL A 22 -17.21 2.46 11.04
C VAL A 22 -17.24 1.02 11.53
N PHE A 23 -16.08 0.48 11.92
CA PHE A 23 -15.94 -0.91 12.35
C PHE A 23 -15.84 -1.07 13.88
N ASP A 24 -15.85 0.03 14.65
CA ASP A 24 -15.63 0.04 16.10
C ASP A 24 -14.34 -0.70 16.55
N ILE A 25 -13.36 -0.80 15.64
CA ILE A 25 -12.06 -1.41 15.91
C ILE A 25 -11.18 -0.39 16.63
N PRO A 26 -10.60 -0.73 17.81
CA PRO A 26 -9.75 0.18 18.55
C PRO A 26 -8.50 0.60 17.75
N SER A 27 -8.53 1.83 17.22
CA SER A 27 -7.45 2.39 16.43
C SER A 27 -6.97 3.72 17.05
N PRO A 28 -5.65 3.99 17.10
CA PRO A 28 -5.14 5.25 17.63
C PRO A 28 -5.73 6.46 16.90
N ARG A 29 -6.07 7.51 17.64
CA ARG A 29 -6.56 8.75 17.02
C ARG A 29 -5.41 9.50 16.37
N VAL A 30 -5.56 9.86 15.10
CA VAL A 30 -4.69 10.81 14.42
C VAL A 30 -4.91 12.20 15.02
N LEU A 31 -3.84 12.79 15.55
CA LEU A 31 -3.83 14.11 16.20
C LEU A 31 -3.47 15.21 15.21
N SER A 32 -2.50 14.95 14.33
CA SER A 32 -2.04 15.89 13.32
C SER A 32 -1.32 15.12 12.21
N TRP A 33 -1.32 15.65 11.00
CA TRP A 33 -0.64 15.05 9.86
C TRP A 33 -0.34 16.13 8.82
N SER A 34 0.65 15.87 7.96
CA SER A 34 0.89 16.67 6.77
C SER A 34 1.46 15.80 5.67
N SER A 35 0.86 15.87 4.48
CA SER A 35 1.39 15.30 3.24
C SER A 35 2.23 16.30 2.43
N ASP A 36 2.25 17.57 2.83
CA ASP A 36 2.98 18.62 2.12
C ASP A 36 4.33 18.85 2.80
N ALA A 37 5.35 18.10 2.36
CA ALA A 37 6.72 18.23 2.86
C ALA A 37 7.33 19.62 2.58
N THR A 38 6.82 20.38 1.60
CA THR A 38 7.39 21.67 1.21
C THR A 38 6.95 22.81 2.10
N ASN A 39 5.69 22.79 2.55
CA ASN A 39 5.10 23.87 3.34
C ASN A 39 5.03 23.59 4.85
N ASN A 40 5.56 22.45 5.31
CA ASN A 40 5.59 22.13 6.74
C ASN A 40 6.99 22.31 7.35
N SER A 41 7.03 22.65 8.63
CA SER A 41 8.27 22.96 9.37
C SER A 41 9.22 21.75 9.51
N VAL A 42 8.70 20.53 9.43
CA VAL A 42 9.45 19.27 9.54
C VAL A 42 10.14 18.93 8.21
N LYS A 43 9.77 19.59 7.11
CA LYS A 43 10.28 19.37 5.74
C LYS A 43 10.12 17.93 5.25
N ALA A 44 9.16 17.22 5.82
CA ALA A 44 8.88 15.82 5.54
C ALA A 44 7.41 15.53 5.81
N GLU A 45 6.89 14.51 5.15
CA GLU A 45 5.55 14.00 5.42
C GLU A 45 5.51 13.37 6.82
N TYR A 46 4.42 13.59 7.54
CA TYR A 46 4.27 13.04 8.89
C TYR A 46 2.82 12.74 9.24
N ILE A 47 2.66 11.80 10.17
CA ILE A 47 1.43 11.56 10.90
C ILE A 47 1.79 11.45 12.38
N ILE A 48 1.05 12.17 13.20
CA ILE A 48 1.14 12.21 14.65
C ILE A 48 -0.12 11.58 15.20
N GLU A 49 0.06 10.56 16.02
CA GLU A 49 -1.03 9.80 16.61
C GLU A 49 -0.97 9.78 18.13
N GLU A 50 -2.12 9.50 18.73
CA GLU A 50 -2.23 9.17 20.13
C GLU A 50 -1.30 8.00 20.50
N LYS A 51 -0.67 8.10 21.68
CA LYS A 51 0.10 7.00 22.23
C LYS A 51 -0.86 6.04 22.93
N THR A 52 -1.21 4.93 22.29
CA THR A 52 -2.01 3.88 22.93
C THR A 52 -1.28 3.31 24.14
N PRO A 53 -1.87 3.33 25.35
CA PRO A 53 -1.29 2.68 26.51
C PRO A 53 -1.33 1.16 26.31
N GLY A 54 -0.26 0.47 26.70
CA GLY A 54 -0.20 -0.98 26.60
C GLY A 54 1.20 -1.54 26.47
N LEU A 55 1.27 -2.86 26.47
CA LEU A 55 2.48 -3.63 26.24
C LEU A 55 2.47 -4.21 24.83
N ARG A 56 3.63 -4.25 24.17
CA ARG A 56 3.74 -4.87 22.85
C ARG A 56 3.43 -6.35 23.00
N LEU A 57 2.53 -6.88 22.17
CA LEU A 57 2.17 -8.29 22.20
C LEU A 57 3.40 -9.20 22.14
N GLY A 58 4.39 -8.87 21.31
CA GLY A 58 5.63 -9.64 21.19
C GLY A 58 6.44 -9.79 22.49
N SER A 59 6.34 -8.87 23.45
CA SER A 59 7.04 -9.01 24.75
C SER A 59 6.32 -9.95 25.71
N LEU A 60 5.03 -10.20 25.47
CA LEU A 60 4.15 -11.03 26.30
C LEU A 60 3.89 -12.40 25.69
N TRP A 61 3.92 -12.52 24.36
CA TRP A 61 3.49 -13.70 23.62
C TRP A 61 4.13 -14.98 24.15
N ASN A 62 5.46 -15.03 24.27
CA ASN A 62 6.14 -16.24 24.73
C ASN A 62 5.88 -16.57 26.22
N LYS A 63 5.46 -15.58 27.02
CA LYS A 63 5.17 -15.73 28.45
C LYS A 63 3.71 -16.14 28.72
N TRP A 64 2.82 -15.91 27.76
CA TRP A 64 1.40 -16.21 27.92
C TRP A 64 1.10 -17.71 27.79
N PRO A 65 0.20 -18.24 28.64
CA PRO A 65 -0.33 -19.59 28.48
C PRO A 65 -1.09 -19.71 27.15
N ARG A 66 -1.17 -20.94 26.64
CA ARG A 66 -1.84 -21.25 25.37
C ARG A 66 -3.27 -20.71 25.29
N GLU A 67 -4.01 -20.77 26.38
CA GLU A 67 -5.40 -20.30 26.47
C GLU A 67 -5.54 -18.81 26.10
N LEU A 68 -4.68 -17.95 26.65
CA LEU A 68 -4.72 -16.52 26.35
C LEU A 68 -4.31 -16.22 24.90
N LYS A 69 -3.38 -17.00 24.35
CA LYS A 69 -3.01 -16.88 22.93
C LYS A 69 -4.18 -17.21 22.02
N LEU A 70 -4.89 -18.30 22.30
CA LEU A 70 -6.07 -18.69 21.52
C LEU A 70 -7.17 -17.64 21.60
N ARG A 71 -7.44 -17.11 22.80
CA ARG A 71 -8.41 -16.02 22.97
C ARG A 71 -8.04 -14.80 22.14
N LEU A 72 -6.77 -14.41 22.11
CA LEU A 72 -6.32 -13.30 21.29
C LEU A 72 -6.43 -13.59 19.79
N ILE A 73 -6.07 -14.80 19.37
CA ILE A 73 -6.22 -15.21 17.96
C ILE A 73 -7.70 -15.10 17.54
N ASN A 74 -8.62 -15.59 18.38
CA ASN A 74 -10.05 -15.48 18.10
C ASN A 74 -10.48 -14.01 17.98
N GLN A 75 -10.03 -13.12 18.87
CA GLN A 75 -10.31 -11.68 18.76
C GLN A 75 -9.81 -11.07 17.45
N VAL A 76 -8.62 -11.47 16.98
CA VAL A 76 -8.09 -11.00 15.69
C VAL A 76 -8.94 -11.53 14.53
N VAL A 77 -9.33 -12.80 14.58
CA VAL A 77 -10.21 -13.43 13.58
C VAL A 77 -11.57 -12.74 13.55
N ASP A 78 -12.13 -12.37 14.70
CA ASP A 78 -13.40 -11.63 14.78
C ASP A 78 -13.27 -10.27 14.07
N MET A 79 -12.21 -9.52 14.33
CA MET A 79 -11.93 -8.25 13.64
C MET A 79 -11.71 -8.44 12.13
N GLU A 80 -10.97 -9.47 11.71
CA GLU A 80 -10.75 -9.77 10.29
C GLU A 80 -12.06 -10.16 9.59
N ASN A 81 -12.95 -10.90 10.26
CA ASN A 81 -14.27 -11.24 9.74
C ASN A 81 -15.17 -10.01 9.60
N GLU A 82 -15.16 -9.09 10.57
CA GLU A 82 -15.91 -7.83 10.48
C GLU A 82 -15.45 -7.01 9.26
N LEU A 83 -14.14 -6.90 9.04
CA LEU A 83 -13.58 -6.19 7.88
C LEU A 83 -13.89 -6.90 6.56
N ALA A 84 -13.81 -8.23 6.53
CA ALA A 84 -14.05 -9.03 5.32
C ALA A 84 -15.53 -9.07 4.91
N ASN A 85 -16.46 -8.86 5.84
CA ASN A 85 -17.90 -8.84 5.56
C ASN A 85 -18.38 -7.55 4.87
N VAL A 86 -17.52 -6.53 4.76
CA VAL A 86 -17.86 -5.30 4.05
C VAL A 86 -17.47 -5.40 2.59
N GLY A 87 -18.50 -5.41 1.74
CA GLY A 87 -18.34 -5.35 0.28
C GLY A 87 -18.23 -3.91 -0.19
N PHE A 88 -17.20 -3.61 -0.98
CA PHE A 88 -17.06 -2.36 -1.72
C PHE A 88 -17.27 -2.62 -3.21
N ASP A 89 -17.98 -1.72 -3.89
CA ASP A 89 -18.22 -1.79 -5.35
C ASP A 89 -16.94 -1.68 -6.19
N LYS A 90 -15.86 -1.17 -5.59
CA LYS A 90 -14.57 -0.97 -6.26
C LYS A 90 -13.42 -1.37 -5.34
N GLN A 91 -12.37 -1.89 -5.94
CA GLN A 91 -11.09 -2.24 -5.32
C GLN A 91 -10.11 -1.07 -5.47
N GLY A 92 -9.55 -0.63 -4.35
CA GLY A 92 -8.60 0.47 -4.30
C GLY A 92 -8.26 0.86 -2.87
N CYS A 93 -7.73 2.06 -2.68
CA CYS A 93 -7.54 2.63 -1.36
C CYS A 93 -8.72 3.54 -0.98
N ILE A 94 -8.96 3.68 0.32
CA ILE A 94 -10.06 4.47 0.89
C ILE A 94 -9.54 5.86 1.27
N TYR A 95 -10.31 6.88 0.93
CA TYR A 95 -9.96 8.28 1.12
C TYR A 95 -11.14 9.09 1.64
N PHE A 96 -10.91 10.15 2.41
CA PHE A 96 -11.98 11.11 2.72
C PHE A 96 -12.42 11.89 1.48
N LYS A 97 -13.74 12.06 1.30
CA LYS A 97 -14.29 12.86 0.20
C LYS A 97 -13.83 14.33 0.28
N GLU A 98 -13.73 14.88 1.49
CA GLU A 98 -13.27 16.25 1.73
C GLU A 98 -11.83 16.46 1.21
N ASP A 99 -10.93 15.55 1.57
CA ASP A 99 -9.53 15.59 1.17
C ASP A 99 -9.41 15.43 -0.36
N LEU A 100 -10.21 14.55 -0.98
CA LEU A 100 -10.23 14.38 -2.44
C LEU A 100 -10.77 15.58 -3.20
N ARG A 101 -11.85 16.22 -2.72
CA ARG A 101 -12.42 17.42 -3.34
C ARG A 101 -11.40 18.56 -3.36
N SER A 102 -10.61 18.71 -2.30
CA SER A 102 -9.53 19.70 -2.22
C SER A 102 -8.42 19.44 -3.25
N LEU A 103 -8.09 18.18 -3.51
CA LEU A 103 -6.95 17.79 -4.35
C LEU A 103 -7.27 17.63 -5.84
N VAL A 104 -8.41 17.01 -6.14
CA VAL A 104 -8.77 16.53 -7.48
C VAL A 104 -10.08 17.14 -7.95
N GLY A 105 -10.79 17.90 -7.11
CA GLY A 105 -12.05 18.58 -7.46
C GLY A 105 -13.27 17.66 -7.50
N GLU A 106 -13.07 16.35 -7.53
CA GLU A 106 -14.15 15.35 -7.59
C GLU A 106 -14.02 14.34 -6.46
N ALA A 107 -15.14 13.75 -6.05
CA ALA A 107 -15.19 12.60 -5.14
C ALA A 107 -16.43 11.77 -5.48
N GLU A 108 -16.22 10.54 -5.93
CA GLU A 108 -17.31 9.60 -6.19
C GLU A 108 -17.80 8.99 -4.89
N ASP A 109 -19.10 8.70 -4.83
CA ASP A 109 -19.70 7.94 -3.75
C ASP A 109 -19.26 6.48 -3.83
N ILE A 110 -19.06 5.84 -2.68
CA ILE A 110 -18.89 4.40 -2.59
C ILE A 110 -20.22 3.85 -2.08
N HIS A 111 -20.74 2.82 -2.73
CA HIS A 111 -21.70 1.96 -2.06
C HIS A 111 -20.91 0.86 -1.34
N ALA A 112 -20.98 0.92 -0.02
CA ALA A 112 -20.54 -0.17 0.83
C ALA A 112 -21.79 -0.94 1.27
N HIS A 113 -21.79 -2.26 1.08
CA HIS A 113 -22.89 -3.06 1.59
C HIS A 113 -22.82 -3.11 3.12
N ASN A 114 -23.95 -2.84 3.78
CA ASN A 114 -24.16 -2.98 5.22
C ASN A 114 -23.44 -1.96 6.12
N VAL A 115 -22.83 -0.91 5.57
CA VAL A 115 -22.02 0.04 6.34
C VAL A 115 -22.12 1.45 5.77
N ASP A 116 -22.30 2.45 6.64
CA ASP A 116 -22.23 3.87 6.25
C ASP A 116 -20.79 4.28 5.98
N CYS A 117 -20.46 4.39 4.69
CA CYS A 117 -19.18 4.88 4.19
C CYS A 117 -19.33 6.20 3.42
N ASP A 118 -20.39 6.99 3.66
CA ASP A 118 -20.72 8.19 2.88
C ASP A 118 -19.65 9.28 2.95
N ARG A 119 -18.79 9.25 3.97
CA ARG A 119 -17.67 10.20 4.13
C ARG A 119 -16.43 9.80 3.33
N PHE A 120 -16.42 8.60 2.74
CA PHE A 120 -15.26 8.01 2.08
C PHE A 120 -15.47 7.81 0.57
N SER A 121 -14.37 7.73 -0.19
CA SER A 121 -14.33 7.44 -1.63
C SER A 121 -13.21 6.42 -1.92
N VAL A 122 -13.43 5.51 -2.88
CA VAL A 122 -12.40 4.56 -3.34
C VAL A 122 -11.65 5.17 -4.51
N ARG A 123 -10.32 5.09 -4.46
CA ARG A 123 -9.40 5.70 -5.43
C ARG A 123 -8.23 4.77 -5.72
N PRO A 124 -7.32 5.16 -6.64
CA PRO A 124 -6.19 4.33 -6.99
C PRO A 124 -5.42 3.77 -5.79
N LEU A 125 -4.90 2.55 -5.94
CA LEU A 125 -4.02 1.95 -4.95
C LEU A 125 -2.80 2.82 -4.71
N THR A 126 -2.39 2.99 -3.45
CA THR A 126 -1.18 3.72 -3.06
C THR A 126 0.01 2.80 -2.80
N THR A 127 -0.02 1.57 -3.32
CA THR A 127 1.06 0.61 -3.09
C THR A 127 2.37 1.15 -3.67
N ASN A 128 3.45 1.03 -2.91
CA ASN A 128 4.71 1.69 -3.22
C ASN A 128 5.26 1.31 -4.60
N GLU A 129 5.01 0.08 -5.06
CA GLU A 129 5.44 -0.46 -6.35
C GLU A 129 4.88 0.36 -7.52
N LEU A 130 3.66 0.91 -7.38
CA LEU A 130 2.99 1.72 -8.41
C LEU A 130 3.39 3.20 -8.39
N TRP A 131 4.06 3.65 -7.32
CA TRP A 131 4.31 5.06 -7.04
C TRP A 131 5.77 5.38 -6.69
N SER A 132 6.70 4.45 -6.82
CA SER A 132 8.13 4.67 -6.52
C SER A 132 9.03 4.48 -7.73
N GLY A 133 10.22 5.08 -7.66
CA GLY A 133 11.26 4.95 -8.69
C GLY A 133 10.77 5.34 -10.09
N THR A 134 11.09 4.50 -11.07
CA THR A 134 10.69 4.72 -12.47
C THR A 134 9.20 4.54 -12.71
N SER A 135 8.47 3.82 -11.85
CA SER A 135 7.02 3.62 -11.95
C SER A 135 6.24 4.92 -11.70
N MET A 136 6.81 5.86 -10.94
CA MET A 136 6.16 7.14 -10.62
C MET A 136 5.90 7.99 -11.88
N SER A 137 6.84 8.00 -12.84
CA SER A 137 6.72 8.77 -14.07
C SER A 137 5.97 8.03 -15.19
N MET A 138 5.68 6.74 -14.99
CA MET A 138 4.95 5.94 -15.97
C MET A 138 3.43 6.15 -15.88
N LYS A 139 2.76 6.12 -17.04
CA LYS A 139 1.30 6.06 -17.11
C LYS A 139 0.81 4.62 -16.90
N LEU A 140 0.83 4.19 -15.64
CA LEU A 140 0.31 2.89 -15.21
C LEU A 140 -1.18 3.00 -14.86
N ASP A 141 -1.91 1.90 -15.04
CA ASP A 141 -3.26 1.75 -14.50
C ASP A 141 -3.15 1.53 -12.98
N ARG A 142 -3.74 2.42 -12.19
CA ARG A 142 -3.64 2.37 -10.73
C ARG A 142 -5.00 2.14 -10.07
N GLY A 143 -6.03 1.85 -10.86
CA GLY A 143 -7.40 1.66 -10.41
C GLY A 143 -8.17 2.98 -10.27
N PRO A 144 -9.30 2.97 -9.54
CA PRO A 144 -9.90 1.81 -8.87
C PRO A 144 -10.53 0.82 -9.87
N TRP A 145 -10.59 -0.47 -9.50
CA TRP A 145 -11.11 -1.54 -10.36
C TRP A 145 -12.42 -2.11 -9.83
N LYS A 146 -13.26 -2.68 -10.68
CA LYS A 146 -14.58 -3.22 -10.30
C LYS A 146 -14.50 -4.62 -9.69
N ASP A 147 -13.56 -5.44 -10.16
CA ASP A 147 -13.42 -6.83 -9.75
C ASP A 147 -11.96 -7.31 -9.74
N ALA A 148 -11.74 -8.48 -9.16
CA ALA A 148 -10.42 -9.09 -9.04
C ALA A 148 -9.76 -9.42 -10.40
N PRO A 149 -10.49 -9.89 -11.44
CA PRO A 149 -9.94 -10.04 -12.78
C PRO A 149 -9.41 -8.74 -13.39
N GLU A 150 -10.14 -7.63 -13.26
CA GLU A 150 -9.71 -6.32 -13.75
C GLU A 150 -8.44 -5.85 -13.04
N TYR A 151 -8.39 -5.97 -11.71
CA TYR A 151 -7.18 -5.72 -10.92
C TYR A 151 -5.99 -6.55 -11.42
N THR A 152 -6.16 -7.87 -11.52
CA THR A 152 -5.06 -8.78 -11.90
C THR A 152 -4.55 -8.47 -13.31
N ARG A 153 -5.46 -8.13 -14.24
CA ARG A 153 -5.11 -7.72 -15.59
C ARG A 153 -4.31 -6.41 -15.60
N ALA A 154 -4.76 -5.41 -14.84
CA ALA A 154 -4.07 -4.13 -14.73
C ALA A 154 -2.65 -4.29 -14.18
N ILE A 155 -2.47 -5.07 -13.12
CA ILE A 155 -1.15 -5.35 -12.55
C ILE A 155 -0.24 -6.05 -13.57
N GLY A 156 -0.75 -7.07 -14.29
CA GLY A 156 0.01 -7.74 -15.34
C GLY A 156 0.42 -6.80 -16.48
N GLN A 157 -0.48 -5.92 -16.93
CA GLN A 157 -0.21 -4.94 -17.97
C GLN A 157 0.81 -3.89 -17.53
N ASN A 158 0.71 -3.42 -16.28
CA ASN A 158 1.68 -2.49 -15.70
C ASN A 158 3.08 -3.08 -15.66
N GLU A 159 3.20 -4.33 -15.20
CA GLU A 159 4.48 -5.03 -15.14
C GLU A 159 5.07 -5.21 -16.55
N MET A 160 4.26 -5.62 -17.53
CA MET A 160 4.70 -5.70 -18.93
C MET A 160 5.17 -4.35 -19.47
N ALA A 161 4.46 -3.27 -19.17
CA ALA A 161 4.83 -1.92 -19.59
C ALA A 161 6.15 -1.49 -18.94
N TRP A 162 6.31 -1.78 -17.64
CA TRP A 162 7.52 -1.48 -16.90
C TRP A 162 8.72 -2.24 -17.47
N ILE A 163 8.56 -3.54 -17.73
CA ILE A 163 9.57 -4.39 -18.34
C ILE A 163 10.02 -3.80 -19.68
N LYS A 164 9.08 -3.48 -20.57
CA LYS A 164 9.41 -2.94 -21.90
C LYS A 164 10.16 -1.61 -21.84
N ALA A 165 9.86 -0.77 -20.86
CA ALA A 165 10.44 0.56 -20.74
C ALA A 165 11.80 0.56 -20.01
N HIS A 166 11.99 -0.32 -19.03
CA HIS A 166 13.10 -0.20 -18.07
C HIS A 166 13.99 -1.45 -17.95
N THR A 167 13.63 -2.59 -18.54
CA THR A 167 14.51 -3.76 -18.45
C THR A 167 15.72 -3.64 -19.36
N VAL A 168 16.88 -3.86 -18.76
CA VAL A 168 18.13 -4.05 -19.49
C VAL A 168 18.32 -5.56 -19.69
N PRO A 169 18.63 -6.03 -20.90
CA PRO A 169 18.97 -7.43 -21.11
C PRO A 169 20.08 -7.85 -20.14
N ARG A 170 19.88 -8.94 -19.41
CA ARG A 170 20.96 -9.50 -18.59
C ARG A 170 22.11 -9.86 -19.52
N MET A 171 23.25 -9.18 -19.37
CA MET A 171 24.46 -9.55 -20.10
C MET A 171 24.92 -10.92 -19.62
N ASN A 172 24.81 -11.92 -20.50
CA ASN A 172 25.42 -13.22 -20.28
C ASN A 172 26.94 -13.08 -20.46
N PHE A 173 27.69 -12.96 -19.36
CA PHE A 173 29.15 -12.85 -19.38
C PHE A 173 29.87 -14.08 -19.97
N THR A 174 29.16 -15.21 -20.13
CA THR A 174 29.73 -16.50 -20.55
C THR A 174 30.02 -16.64 -22.04
N SER A 175 29.73 -15.65 -22.89
CA SER A 175 30.05 -15.72 -24.33
C SER A 175 31.39 -15.08 -24.71
N ARG A 176 32.07 -14.35 -23.82
CA ARG A 176 33.25 -13.55 -24.19
C ARG A 176 34.58 -14.31 -24.14
N THR A 177 34.66 -15.45 -23.48
CA THR A 177 35.92 -16.25 -23.38
C THR A 177 36.11 -17.27 -24.49
N ARG A 178 35.08 -17.52 -25.32
CA ARG A 178 35.14 -18.57 -26.36
C ARG A 178 35.59 -18.09 -27.74
N THR A 179 35.69 -16.77 -27.99
CA THR A 179 36.15 -16.27 -29.31
C THR A 179 37.65 -15.98 -29.36
N GLU A 180 38.33 -15.69 -28.26
CA GLU A 180 39.79 -15.47 -28.27
C GLU A 180 40.61 -16.76 -28.36
N SER A 181 40.03 -17.91 -28.01
CA SER A 181 40.70 -19.22 -28.09
C SER A 181 40.68 -19.82 -29.51
N PHE A 182 39.84 -19.32 -30.42
CA PHE A 182 39.80 -19.78 -31.81
C PHE A 182 40.74 -19.01 -32.74
N LEU A 183 41.07 -17.75 -32.45
CA LEU A 183 41.99 -16.95 -33.29
C LEU A 183 43.48 -17.25 -33.07
N LYS A 184 43.86 -17.93 -31.97
CA LYS A 184 45.25 -18.40 -31.75
C LYS A 184 45.53 -19.81 -32.28
N MET A 185 44.54 -20.52 -32.82
CA MET A 185 44.70 -21.91 -33.28
C MET A 185 44.76 -22.05 -34.82
N VAL A 186 44.60 -20.95 -35.58
CA VAL A 186 44.49 -20.97 -37.05
C VAL A 186 45.58 -20.12 -37.73
N LEU A 187 46.77 -20.02 -37.15
CA LEU A 187 47.96 -19.55 -37.87
C LEU A 187 49.18 -20.38 -37.45
N PRO A 188 49.60 -21.38 -38.23
CA PRO A 188 50.98 -21.84 -38.22
C PRO A 188 51.85 -20.87 -39.06
N ILE A 189 53.13 -20.89 -38.70
CA ILE A 189 54.29 -20.13 -39.22
C ILE A 189 54.31 -20.00 -40.75
#